data_AF-A0A6P8GJV8-F1
#
_entry.id   AF-A0A6P8GJV8-F1
#
_cell.length_a   1.000
_cell.length_b   1.000
_cell.length_c   1.000
_cell.angle_alpha   90.00
_cell.angle_beta   90.00
_cell.angle_gamma   90.00
#
_symmetry.space_group_name_H-M   'P 1'
#
loop_
_entity.id
_entity.type
_entity.pdbx_description
1 polymer ?
#
loop_
_entity_poly.entity_id
_entity_poly.type
_entity_poly.pdbx_seq_one_letter_code
_entity_poly.pdbx_strand_id
1 'polypeptide(L)'
;MARASVRPDTTATAVNMRALPVGMALAAQLQCDCGNGASCQPSTGHCVCPPGYQGTRCEKECDQGRFGQSCSQVCECEEGVPCEPLRGRCLCTAGKTGARCDTDCRVNLYGPDCGLSCEW
;
A
#
# COMPACT_ATOMS: atom_id res chain seq x y z
N MET A 1 30.71 -52.28 36.56
CA MET A 1 29.41 -51.73 36.98
C MET A 1 29.60 -50.26 37.34
N ALA A 2 29.36 -49.35 36.40
CA ALA A 2 29.67 -47.93 36.57
C ALA A 2 28.66 -47.24 37.49
N ARG A 3 29.15 -46.52 38.51
CA ARG A 3 28.36 -45.61 39.34
C ARG A 3 28.12 -44.32 38.54
N ALA A 4 26.86 -43.94 38.34
CA ALA A 4 26.50 -42.65 37.78
C ALA A 4 26.72 -41.55 38.83
N SER A 5 27.61 -40.59 38.56
CA SER A 5 27.69 -39.33 39.29
C SER A 5 26.63 -38.37 38.76
N VAL A 6 25.60 -38.12 39.56
CA VAL A 6 24.64 -37.03 39.32
C VAL A 6 25.34 -35.72 39.72
N ARG A 7 25.49 -34.78 38.78
CA ARG A 7 25.93 -33.42 39.10
C ARG A 7 24.72 -32.62 39.62
N PRO A 8 24.85 -31.86 40.72
CA PRO A 8 23.86 -30.87 41.06
C PRO A 8 24.13 -29.61 40.22
N ASP A 9 23.30 -29.32 39.23
CA ASP A 9 23.31 -28.01 38.57
C ASP A 9 22.48 -27.02 39.41
N THR A 10 23.12 -26.52 40.46
CA THR A 10 22.67 -25.32 41.17
C THR A 10 22.98 -24.09 40.34
N THR A 11 22.09 -23.70 39.43
CA THR A 11 21.96 -22.31 38.95
C THR A 11 20.54 -22.04 38.42
N ALA A 12 19.51 -22.21 39.25
CA ALA A 12 18.23 -21.56 38.99
C ALA A 12 18.40 -20.06 39.28
N THR A 13 18.74 -19.28 38.25
CA THR A 13 18.75 -17.82 38.34
C THR A 13 17.34 -17.36 38.69
N ALA A 14 17.15 -16.84 39.91
CA ALA A 14 15.88 -16.25 40.31
C ALA A 14 15.65 -15.01 39.44
N VAL A 15 14.84 -15.15 38.39
CA VAL A 15 14.37 -14.01 37.60
C VAL A 15 13.38 -13.25 38.48
N ASN A 16 13.72 -12.01 38.81
CA ASN A 16 12.91 -11.14 39.65
C ASN A 16 11.58 -10.83 38.92
N MET A 17 10.51 -11.53 39.33
CA MET A 17 9.18 -11.38 38.74
C MET A 17 8.54 -10.11 39.31
N ARG A 18 8.71 -9.00 38.60
CA ARG A 18 7.98 -7.75 38.88
C ARG A 18 6.48 -8.02 38.74
N ALA A 19 5.74 -7.93 39.84
CA ALA A 19 4.29 -7.86 39.78
C ALA A 19 3.90 -6.59 39.02
N LEU A 20 3.22 -6.74 37.87
CA LEU A 20 2.55 -5.62 37.22
C LEU A 20 1.29 -5.25 38.04
N PRO A 21 0.97 -3.96 38.18
CA PRO A 21 -0.25 -3.55 38.87
C PRO A 21 -1.47 -4.10 38.13
N VAL A 22 -2.31 -4.82 38.87
CA VAL A 22 -3.64 -5.24 38.41
C VAL A 22 -4.44 -3.96 38.17
N GLY A 23 -4.65 -3.59 36.90
CA GLY A 23 -5.38 -2.38 36.52
C GLY A 23 -4.90 -1.65 35.27
N MET A 24 -3.81 -2.07 34.64
CA MET A 24 -3.45 -1.54 33.32
C MET A 24 -4.19 -2.33 32.25
N ALA A 25 -5.29 -1.75 31.73
CA ALA A 25 -5.83 -2.17 30.45
C ALA A 25 -4.69 -2.08 29.42
N LEU A 26 -4.18 -3.22 28.98
CA LEU A 26 -3.26 -3.27 27.86
C LEU A 26 -4.03 -2.72 26.65
N ALA A 27 -3.74 -1.47 26.27
CA ALA A 27 -3.84 -1.12 24.87
C ALA A 27 -2.77 -1.96 24.17
N ALA A 28 -3.10 -3.22 23.88
CA ALA A 28 -2.33 -4.02 22.96
C ALA A 28 -2.29 -3.21 21.66
N GLN A 29 -1.13 -2.69 21.31
CA GLN A 29 -0.89 -2.23 19.96
C GLN A 29 -1.20 -3.45 19.08
N LEU A 30 -2.36 -3.45 18.43
CA LEU A 30 -2.66 -4.49 17.45
C LEU A 30 -1.54 -4.35 16.42
N GLN A 31 -0.63 -5.32 16.34
CA GLN A 31 0.50 -5.25 15.44
C GLN A 31 -0.06 -5.20 14.01
N CYS A 32 -0.07 -4.02 13.42
CA CYS A 32 -0.71 -3.84 12.12
C CYS A 32 0.23 -4.30 11.03
N ASP A 33 -0.27 -5.20 10.19
CA ASP A 33 0.47 -5.75 9.07
C ASP A 33 0.07 -5.04 7.77
N CYS A 34 0.34 -3.73 7.70
CA CYS A 34 -0.02 -2.89 6.58
C CYS A 34 1.14 -2.77 5.57
N GLY A 35 0.84 -2.94 4.29
CA GLY A 35 1.77 -2.80 3.18
C GLY A 35 1.82 -1.38 2.59
N ASN A 36 2.71 -1.18 1.62
CA ASN A 36 2.79 0.02 0.77
C ASN A 36 2.83 1.37 1.52
N GLY A 37 3.40 1.40 2.73
CA GLY A 37 3.51 2.63 3.53
C GLY A 37 2.19 3.10 4.15
N ALA A 38 1.19 2.22 4.24
CA ALA A 38 -0.08 2.52 4.87
C ALA A 38 0.06 2.80 6.37
N SER A 39 -0.76 3.74 6.85
CA SER A 39 -0.88 4.04 8.27
C SER A 39 -1.82 3.04 8.95
N CYS A 40 -1.65 2.79 10.24
CA CYS A 40 -2.59 1.96 10.98
C CYS A 40 -3.38 2.74 12.02
N GLN A 41 -4.68 2.44 12.11
CA GLN A 41 -5.56 2.90 13.17
C GLN A 41 -5.32 2.07 14.44
N PRO A 42 -4.70 2.60 15.51
CA PRO A 42 -4.30 1.82 16.68
C PRO A 42 -5.49 1.30 17.50
N SER A 43 -6.67 1.91 17.36
CA SER A 43 -7.89 1.49 18.07
C SER A 43 -8.61 0.31 17.42
N THR A 44 -8.46 0.10 16.11
CA THR A 44 -9.17 -0.95 15.36
C THR A 44 -8.25 -1.95 14.69
N GLY A 45 -6.97 -1.60 14.50
CA GLY A 45 -6.02 -2.38 13.71
C GLY A 45 -6.23 -2.28 12.19
N HIS A 46 -7.09 -1.38 11.72
CA HIS A 46 -7.33 -1.20 10.30
C HIS A 46 -6.22 -0.39 9.62
N CYS A 47 -5.82 -0.82 8.44
CA CYS A 47 -4.90 -0.09 7.58
C CYS A 47 -5.63 1.03 6.83
N VAL A 48 -5.08 2.23 6.91
CA VAL A 48 -5.48 3.38 6.11
C VAL A 48 -4.56 3.43 4.90
N CYS A 49 -5.10 3.01 3.75
CA CYS A 49 -4.31 2.89 2.54
C CYS A 49 -3.94 4.25 1.96
N PRO A 50 -2.68 4.41 1.50
CA PRO A 50 -2.30 5.60 0.76
C PRO A 50 -3.01 5.60 -0.59
N PRO A 51 -3.08 6.76 -1.27
CA PRO A 51 -3.66 6.85 -2.59
C PRO A 51 -2.97 5.89 -3.57
N GLY A 52 -3.74 5.25 -4.45
CA GLY A 52 -3.25 4.23 -5.37
C GLY A 52 -3.28 2.78 -4.86
N TYR A 53 -3.63 2.57 -3.59
CA TYR A 53 -3.70 1.23 -3.00
C TYR A 53 -5.03 0.95 -2.30
N GLN A 54 -5.38 -0.33 -2.25
CA GLN A 54 -6.57 -0.89 -1.61
C GLN A 54 -6.28 -2.29 -1.03
N GLY A 55 -7.30 -2.86 -0.38
CA GLY A 55 -7.20 -4.13 0.34
C GLY A 55 -7.14 -3.93 1.85
N THR A 56 -7.33 -5.02 2.60
CA THR A 56 -7.35 -4.96 4.07
C THR A 56 -5.99 -4.59 4.66
N ARG A 57 -4.92 -4.90 3.92
CA ARG A 57 -3.54 -4.59 4.26
C ARG A 57 -2.90 -3.63 3.27
N CYS A 58 -3.71 -2.99 2.41
CA CYS A 58 -3.23 -2.08 1.37
C CYS A 58 -2.24 -2.75 0.41
N GLU A 59 -2.40 -4.05 0.19
CA GLU A 59 -1.48 -4.91 -0.57
C GLU A 59 -1.71 -4.88 -2.08
N LYS A 60 -2.85 -4.31 -2.53
CA LYS A 60 -3.23 -4.26 -3.95
C LYS A 60 -3.20 -2.82 -4.44
N GLU A 61 -2.76 -2.62 -5.68
CA GLU A 61 -2.98 -1.35 -6.37
C GLU A 61 -4.47 -1.19 -6.73
N CYS A 62 -4.88 0.03 -7.08
CA CYS A 62 -6.23 0.26 -7.58
C CYS A 62 -6.49 -0.54 -8.86
N ASP A 63 -7.70 -1.09 -8.95
CA ASP A 63 -8.17 -1.67 -10.19
C ASP A 63 -8.25 -0.61 -11.31
N GLN A 64 -8.15 -1.05 -12.56
CA GLN A 64 -8.21 -0.16 -13.71
C GLN A 64 -9.49 0.70 -13.67
N GLY A 65 -9.34 2.01 -13.91
CA GLY A 65 -10.44 2.97 -13.89
C GLY A 65 -10.74 3.55 -12.50
N ARG A 66 -9.95 3.21 -11.47
CA ARG A 66 -10.07 3.79 -10.12
C ARG A 66 -8.77 4.42 -9.65
N PHE A 67 -8.89 5.42 -8.78
CA PHE A 67 -7.75 6.11 -8.21
C PHE A 67 -8.04 6.71 -6.82
N GLY A 68 -7.00 7.30 -6.24
CA GLY A 68 -7.10 8.06 -5.00
C GLY A 68 -7.03 7.18 -3.75
N GLN A 69 -7.37 7.76 -2.61
CA GLN A 69 -7.34 7.06 -1.32
C GLN A 69 -8.34 5.90 -1.33
N SER A 70 -7.84 4.70 -1.02
CA SER A 70 -8.63 3.47 -1.05
C SER A 70 -9.38 3.22 -2.38
N CYS A 71 -8.88 3.79 -3.49
CA CYS A 71 -9.45 3.62 -4.84
C CYS A 71 -10.93 4.04 -4.95
N SER A 72 -11.33 5.02 -4.14
CA SER A 72 -12.71 5.49 -4.04
C SER A 72 -13.16 6.35 -5.22
N GLN A 73 -12.22 6.92 -5.99
CA GLN A 73 -12.50 7.79 -7.12
C GLN A 73 -12.48 7.01 -8.44
N VAL A 74 -13.28 7.44 -9.41
CA VAL A 74 -13.40 6.82 -10.74
C VAL A 74 -12.74 7.73 -11.77
N CYS A 75 -11.94 7.16 -12.65
CA CYS A 75 -11.24 7.91 -13.69
C CYS A 75 -12.19 8.40 -14.78
N GLU A 76 -12.00 9.63 -15.23
CA GLU A 76 -12.80 10.26 -16.28
C GLU A 76 -12.10 10.19 -17.64
N CYS A 77 -11.55 9.04 -18.01
CA CYS A 77 -10.89 8.85 -19.31
C CYS A 77 -11.88 8.39 -20.39
N GLU A 78 -11.46 8.44 -21.65
CA GLU A 78 -12.14 7.72 -22.73
C GLU A 78 -12.16 6.21 -22.46
N GLU A 79 -13.15 5.53 -23.06
CA GLU A 79 -13.34 4.09 -22.90
C GLU A 79 -12.07 3.30 -23.27
N GLY A 80 -11.66 2.40 -22.37
CA GLY A 80 -10.47 1.55 -22.56
C GLY A 80 -9.12 2.25 -22.28
N VAL A 81 -9.12 3.54 -21.94
CA VAL A 81 -7.89 4.27 -21.58
C VAL A 81 -7.55 4.03 -20.10
N PRO A 82 -6.32 3.56 -19.77
CA PRO A 82 -5.90 3.41 -18.38
C PRO A 82 -5.63 4.77 -17.73
N CYS A 83 -5.73 4.81 -16.40
CA CYS A 83 -5.42 5.99 -15.60
C CYS A 83 -4.45 5.65 -14.47
N GLU A 84 -3.73 6.65 -13.99
CA GLU A 84 -2.83 6.53 -12.84
C GLU A 84 -3.60 6.23 -11.55
N PRO A 85 -3.28 5.14 -10.81
CA PRO A 85 -3.93 4.81 -9.54
C PRO A 85 -3.82 5.92 -8.48
N LEU A 86 -2.76 6.71 -8.53
CA LEU A 86 -2.48 7.72 -7.51
C LEU A 86 -3.32 8.99 -7.69
N ARG A 87 -3.37 9.51 -8.92
CA ARG A 87 -3.92 10.85 -9.23
C ARG A 87 -5.10 10.84 -10.21
N GLY A 88 -5.38 9.71 -10.84
CA GLY A 88 -6.44 9.59 -11.84
C GLY A 88 -6.12 10.21 -13.19
N ARG A 89 -4.86 10.60 -13.45
CA ARG A 89 -4.45 11.14 -14.76
C ARG A 89 -4.59 10.04 -15.81
N CYS A 90 -5.26 10.34 -16.91
CA CYS A 90 -5.37 9.43 -18.04
C CYS A 90 -4.01 9.25 -18.73
N LEU A 91 -3.71 8.01 -19.09
CA LEU A 91 -2.48 7.64 -19.77
C LEU A 91 -2.79 7.47 -21.26
N CYS A 92 -2.70 8.57 -22.01
CA CYS A 92 -3.14 8.58 -23.40
C CYS A 92 -2.28 7.67 -24.28
N THR A 93 -2.96 6.84 -25.08
CA THR A 93 -2.32 6.04 -26.12
C THR A 93 -1.77 6.93 -27.23
N ALA A 94 -0.88 6.37 -28.05
CA ALA A 94 -0.31 7.10 -29.17
C ALA A 94 -1.41 7.65 -30.11
N GLY A 95 -1.29 8.92 -30.48
CA GLY A 95 -2.28 9.58 -31.34
C GLY A 95 -3.40 10.33 -30.60
N LYS A 96 -3.49 10.20 -29.27
CA LYS A 96 -4.46 10.90 -28.43
C LYS A 96 -3.77 11.79 -27.38
N THR A 97 -4.47 12.84 -26.96
CA THR A 97 -4.05 13.78 -25.92
C THR A 97 -5.28 14.42 -25.25
N GLY A 98 -5.03 15.32 -24.30
CA GLY A 98 -6.05 15.98 -23.48
C GLY A 98 -6.26 15.28 -22.13
N ALA A 99 -7.02 15.93 -21.24
CA ALA A 99 -7.21 15.44 -19.88
C ALA A 99 -7.92 14.07 -19.82
N ARG A 100 -8.75 13.77 -20.83
CA ARG A 100 -9.53 12.52 -20.95
C ARG A 100 -9.06 11.61 -22.09
N CYS A 101 -8.02 12.02 -22.84
CA CYS A 101 -7.56 11.36 -24.06
C CYS A 101 -8.58 11.31 -25.20
N ASP A 102 -9.49 12.29 -25.23
CA ASP A 102 -10.57 12.48 -26.20
C ASP A 102 -10.16 13.30 -27.43
N THR A 103 -8.96 13.89 -27.43
CA THR A 103 -8.47 14.75 -28.51
C THR A 103 -7.42 14.04 -29.35
N ASP A 104 -7.58 14.04 -30.68
CA ASP A 104 -6.55 13.53 -31.60
C ASP A 104 -5.33 14.45 -31.69
N CYS A 105 -4.15 13.87 -31.95
CA CYS A 105 -2.93 14.65 -32.16
C CYS A 105 -3.09 15.65 -33.31
N ARG A 106 -2.50 16.83 -33.13
CA ARG A 106 -2.34 17.79 -34.22
C ARG A 106 -1.35 17.27 -35.25
N VAL A 107 -1.41 17.85 -36.44
CA VAL A 107 -0.44 17.57 -37.52
C VAL A 107 0.99 17.76 -36.99
N ASN A 108 1.88 16.84 -37.38
CA ASN A 108 3.28 16.75 -36.97
C ASN A 108 3.52 16.35 -35.51
N LEU A 109 2.50 15.97 -34.74
CA LEU A 109 2.66 15.38 -33.41
C LEU A 109 2.27 13.91 -33.39
N TYR A 110 2.94 13.12 -32.55
CA TYR A 110 2.68 11.69 -32.40
C TYR A 110 3.12 11.19 -31.02
N GLY A 111 2.95 9.87 -30.79
CA GLY A 111 3.28 9.24 -29.52
C GLY A 111 2.21 9.48 -28.43
N PRO A 112 2.44 8.93 -27.23
CA PRO A 112 1.54 9.12 -26.09
C PRO A 112 1.49 10.60 -25.69
N ASP A 113 0.30 11.06 -25.30
CA ASP A 113 0.02 12.46 -24.97
C ASP A 113 0.40 13.47 -26.10
N CYS A 114 0.67 12.99 -27.32
CA CYS A 114 1.25 13.74 -28.44
C CYS A 114 2.57 14.44 -28.09
N GLY A 115 3.37 13.85 -27.20
CA GLY A 115 4.61 14.44 -26.69
C GLY A 115 5.82 14.42 -27.65
N LEU A 116 5.67 13.82 -28.84
CA LEU A 116 6.72 13.73 -29.84
C LEU A 116 6.33 14.51 -31.10
N SER A 117 7.32 15.10 -31.77
CA SER A 117 7.14 15.86 -33.00
C SER A 117 7.90 15.24 -34.16
N CYS A 118 7.31 15.26 -35.35
CA CYS A 118 8.03 14.93 -36.58
C CYS A 118 8.98 16.08 -36.92
N GLU A 119 10.29 15.83 -36.88
CA GLU A 119 11.29 16.72 -37.46
C GLU A 119 11.59 16.24 -38.89
N TRP A 120 11.51 17.15 -39.86
CA TRP A 120 11.76 16.90 -41.28
C TRP A 120 13.07 17.54 -41.71
#